data_AF-A0A2V9DT71-F1
#
_entry.id   AF-A0A2V9DT71-F1
#
_cell.length_a   1.000
_cell.length_b   1.000
_cell.length_c   1.000
_cell.angle_alpha   90.00
_cell.angle_beta   90.00
_cell.angle_gamma   90.00
#
_symmetry.space_group_name_H-M   'P 1'
#
loop_
_entity.id
_entity.type
_entity.pdbx_description
1 polymer ?
#
loop_
_entity_poly.entity_id
_entity_poly.type
_entity_poly.pdbx_seq_one_letter_code
_entity_poly.pdbx_strand_id
1 'polypeptide(L)'
;MVDAAKATERRVRAQQAKDFLISQIVEEAERENVPLSEVERKMLYFTETEETLPDIYEVNAQFESEYDDSEYEKKIAGLLRNAFRRNRKESVEGERRWKQAIADLRKEDHYLLVMVDQSLQSASDAELLQVGDLLNFWTVVMWSSGITICLFATIVLWDYLREKGWIPSWIPNISLTLSIIGVIALWFVVKLAKIGALGEVIKDLFEGVLNTFPFTLIRKRKQG
;
A
#
# COMPACT_ATOMS: atom_id res chain seq x y z
N MET A 1 -24.45 13.09 -43.63
CA MET A 1 -23.58 14.26 -43.32
C MET A 1 -23.42 14.48 -41.82
N VAL A 2 -24.50 14.43 -41.01
CA VAL A 2 -24.42 14.58 -39.54
C VAL A 2 -23.54 13.52 -38.86
N ASP A 3 -23.57 12.27 -39.33
CA ASP A 3 -22.80 11.18 -38.71
C ASP A 3 -21.29 11.26 -38.99
N ALA A 4 -20.93 11.76 -40.18
CA ALA A 4 -19.53 11.99 -40.54
C ALA A 4 -18.92 13.11 -39.70
N ALA A 5 -19.63 14.22 -39.51
CA ALA A 5 -19.17 15.34 -38.67
C ALA A 5 -18.98 14.90 -37.20
N LYS A 6 -19.90 14.10 -36.65
CA LYS A 6 -19.78 13.54 -35.30
C LYS A 6 -18.62 12.55 -35.18
N ALA A 7 -18.30 11.79 -36.22
CA ALA A 7 -17.14 10.90 -36.23
C ALA A 7 -15.84 11.71 -36.23
N THR A 8 -15.74 12.74 -37.07
CA THR A 8 -14.58 13.64 -37.09
C THR A 8 -14.36 14.32 -35.74
N GLU A 9 -15.42 14.86 -35.12
CA GLU A 9 -15.33 15.51 -33.82
C GLU A 9 -14.88 14.55 -32.70
N ARG A 10 -15.33 13.29 -32.75
CA ARG A 10 -14.89 12.25 -31.82
C ARG A 10 -13.39 11.98 -31.94
N ARG A 11 -12.88 11.78 -33.16
CA ARG A 11 -11.46 11.57 -33.42
C ARG A 11 -10.59 12.73 -32.97
N VAL A 12 -11.02 13.96 -33.24
CA VAL A 12 -10.30 15.16 -32.78
C VAL A 12 -10.21 15.20 -31.26
N ARG A 13 -11.29 14.89 -30.54
CA ARG A 13 -11.25 14.81 -29.06
C ARG A 13 -10.36 13.69 -28.55
N ALA A 14 -10.41 12.51 -29.17
CA ALA A 14 -9.55 11.39 -28.79
C ALA A 14 -8.07 11.73 -28.98
N GLN A 15 -7.70 12.38 -30.09
CA GLN A 15 -6.34 12.85 -30.32
C GLN A 15 -5.91 13.89 -29.28
N GLN A 16 -6.75 14.89 -28.98
CA GLN A 16 -6.47 15.87 -27.94
C GLN A 16 -6.30 15.23 -26.55
N ALA A 17 -7.09 14.20 -26.25
CA ALA A 17 -6.96 13.44 -25.02
C ALA A 17 -5.65 12.64 -24.97
N LYS A 18 -5.25 12.04 -26.09
CA LYS A 18 -3.98 11.33 -26.24
C LYS A 18 -2.81 12.27 -25.99
N ASP A 19 -2.76 13.41 -26.69
CA ASP A 19 -1.69 14.40 -26.56
C ASP A 19 -1.60 14.93 -25.11
N PHE A 20 -2.75 15.17 -24.48
CA PHE A 20 -2.81 15.54 -23.06
C PHE A 20 -2.17 14.47 -22.18
N LEU A 21 -2.58 13.20 -22.29
CA LEU A 21 -2.03 12.12 -21.46
C LEU A 21 -0.53 11.90 -21.71
N ILE A 22 -0.09 11.99 -22.97
CA ILE A 22 1.34 11.89 -23.34
C ILE A 22 2.13 13.03 -22.69
N SER A 23 1.65 14.28 -22.76
CA SER A 23 2.32 15.40 -22.10
C SER A 23 2.48 15.19 -20.59
N GLN A 24 1.48 14.56 -19.95
CA GLN A 24 1.52 14.26 -18.52
C GLN A 24 2.54 13.15 -18.21
N ILE A 25 2.63 12.13 -19.07
CA ILE A 25 3.66 11.08 -18.95
C ILE A 25 5.05 11.69 -19.07
N VAL A 26 5.29 12.51 -20.09
CA VAL A 26 6.61 13.12 -20.33
C VAL A 26 7.01 14.04 -19.18
N GLU A 27 6.10 14.90 -18.71
CA GLU A 27 6.37 15.78 -17.56
C GLU A 27 6.67 14.96 -16.29
N GLU A 28 5.94 13.87 -16.04
CA GLU A 28 6.21 13.02 -14.88
C GLU A 28 7.52 12.24 -15.02
N ALA A 29 7.87 11.78 -16.22
CA ALA A 29 9.15 11.11 -16.48
C ALA A 29 10.34 12.03 -16.19
N GLU A 30 10.25 13.30 -16.60
CA GLU A 30 11.25 14.32 -16.28
C GLU A 30 11.34 14.57 -14.77
N ARG A 31 10.19 14.69 -14.08
CA ARG A 31 10.13 14.89 -12.62
C ARG A 31 10.71 13.73 -11.83
N GLU A 32 10.42 12.51 -12.25
CA GLU A 32 10.91 11.28 -11.59
C GLU A 32 12.33 10.90 -12.04
N ASN A 33 12.92 11.66 -12.96
CA ASN A 33 14.23 11.38 -13.56
C ASN A 33 14.29 9.98 -14.21
N VAL A 34 13.17 9.56 -14.82
CA VAL A 34 13.01 8.32 -15.57
C VAL A 34 13.00 8.66 -17.06
N PRO A 35 14.15 8.63 -17.76
CA PRO A 35 14.20 9.02 -19.16
C PRO A 35 13.37 8.05 -20.02
N LEU A 36 12.63 8.62 -20.98
CA LEU A 36 12.04 7.87 -22.07
C LEU A 36 12.98 7.91 -23.28
N SER A 37 13.20 6.78 -23.93
CA SER A 37 13.88 6.72 -25.22
C SER A 37 13.00 7.32 -26.32
N GLU A 38 13.58 7.61 -27.49
CA GLU A 38 12.81 8.07 -28.63
C GLU A 38 11.79 7.02 -29.10
N VAL A 39 12.17 5.74 -29.07
CA VAL A 39 11.27 4.62 -29.40
C VAL A 39 10.11 4.58 -28.42
N GLU A 40 10.39 4.62 -27.11
CA GLU A 40 9.37 4.63 -26.06
C GLU A 40 8.40 5.81 -26.19
N ARG A 41 8.92 7.01 -26.51
CA ARG A 41 8.09 8.20 -26.76
C ARG A 41 7.20 8.05 -27.98
N LYS A 42 7.72 7.52 -29.09
CA LYS A 42 6.95 7.30 -30.32
C LYS A 42 5.91 6.19 -30.15
N MET A 43 6.20 5.17 -29.35
CA MET A 43 5.23 4.11 -29.04
C MET A 43 4.00 4.61 -28.29
N LEU A 44 4.08 5.72 -27.54
CA LEU A 44 2.90 6.37 -26.97
C LEU A 44 1.91 6.85 -28.05
N TYR A 45 2.40 7.11 -29.27
CA TYR A 45 1.60 7.50 -30.43
C TYR A 45 1.10 6.32 -31.26
N PHE A 46 1.49 5.08 -30.96
CA PHE A 46 1.05 3.90 -31.71
C PHE A 46 -0.48 3.73 -31.67
N THR A 47 -1.04 3.34 -32.82
CA THR A 47 -2.42 2.85 -33.00
C THR A 47 -2.40 1.78 -34.09
N GLU A 48 -3.20 0.72 -33.95
CA GLU A 48 -3.22 -0.36 -34.95
C GLU A 48 -3.91 0.05 -36.26
N THR A 49 -4.86 0.99 -36.17
CA THR A 49 -5.85 1.25 -37.22
C THR A 49 -5.61 2.53 -38.01
N GLU A 50 -4.73 3.42 -37.55
CA GLU A 50 -4.48 4.73 -38.19
C GLU A 50 -2.98 5.01 -38.27
N GLU A 51 -2.50 5.57 -39.38
CA GLU A 51 -1.14 6.08 -39.47
C GLU A 51 -1.03 7.34 -38.60
N THR A 52 -0.29 7.26 -37.50
CA THR A 52 -0.06 8.42 -36.60
C THR A 52 1.23 9.15 -36.92
N LEU A 53 2.34 8.40 -37.02
CA LEU A 53 3.66 8.91 -37.38
C LEU A 53 4.15 8.28 -38.69
N PRO A 54 4.90 9.01 -39.54
CA PRO A 54 5.39 8.48 -40.81
C PRO A 54 6.24 7.21 -40.69
N ASP A 55 6.90 7.02 -39.54
CA ASP A 55 7.81 5.92 -39.23
C ASP A 55 7.24 4.95 -38.18
N ILE A 56 5.94 5.01 -37.88
CA ILE A 56 5.36 4.25 -36.74
C ILE A 56 5.56 2.73 -36.87
N TYR A 57 5.55 2.19 -38.09
CA TYR A 57 5.78 0.76 -38.33
C TYR A 57 7.25 0.35 -38.11
N GLU A 58 8.20 1.21 -38.47
CA GLU A 58 9.63 0.98 -38.21
C GLU A 58 9.92 1.06 -36.71
N VAL A 59 9.31 2.03 -36.03
CA VAL A 59 9.36 2.16 -34.57
C VAL A 59 8.79 0.93 -33.88
N ASN A 60 7.64 0.42 -34.33
CA ASN A 60 7.04 -0.78 -33.74
C ASN A 60 7.94 -2.01 -33.94
N ALA A 61 8.49 -2.20 -35.14
CA ALA A 61 9.41 -3.31 -35.40
C ALA A 61 10.70 -3.22 -34.56
N GLN A 62 11.22 -2.00 -34.35
CA GLN A 62 12.35 -1.78 -33.45
C GLN A 62 11.95 -2.10 -31.99
N PHE A 63 10.77 -1.63 -31.57
CA PHE A 63 10.25 -1.86 -30.23
C PHE A 63 10.13 -3.36 -29.92
N GLU A 64 9.48 -4.13 -30.79
CA GLU A 64 9.32 -5.59 -30.68
C GLU A 64 10.67 -6.34 -30.60
N SER A 65 11.73 -5.79 -31.19
CA SER A 65 13.06 -6.41 -31.17
C SER A 65 13.89 -6.04 -29.94
N GLU A 66 13.70 -4.85 -29.37
CA GLU A 66 14.62 -4.25 -28.40
C GLU A 66 14.02 -4.11 -26.99
N TYR A 67 12.69 -4.14 -26.85
CA TYR A 67 11.99 -3.87 -25.61
C TYR A 67 11.15 -5.05 -25.16
N ASP A 68 10.97 -5.17 -23.84
CA ASP A 68 9.96 -6.03 -23.25
C ASP A 68 8.68 -5.21 -23.06
N ASP A 69 7.60 -5.63 -23.71
CA ASP A 69 6.30 -4.96 -23.67
C ASP A 69 5.83 -4.76 -22.23
N SER A 70 5.98 -5.76 -21.37
CA SER A 70 5.48 -5.72 -19.99
C SER A 70 6.27 -4.75 -19.12
N GLU A 71 7.59 -4.65 -19.31
CA GLU A 71 8.42 -3.67 -18.62
C GLU A 71 8.09 -2.24 -19.06
N TYR A 72 7.93 -2.03 -20.37
CA TYR A 72 7.49 -0.75 -20.94
C TYR A 72 6.11 -0.33 -20.42
N GLU A 73 5.12 -1.22 -20.55
CA GLU A 73 3.75 -1.00 -20.09
C GLU A 73 3.71 -0.61 -18.62
N LYS A 74 4.42 -1.37 -17.77
CA LYS A 74 4.51 -1.11 -16.34
C LYS A 74 5.20 0.21 -16.02
N LYS A 75 6.25 0.57 -16.76
CA LYS A 75 6.95 1.86 -16.63
C LYS A 75 5.99 3.01 -16.93
N ILE A 76 5.30 2.97 -18.07
CA ILE A 76 4.35 4.03 -18.48
C ILE A 76 3.13 4.08 -17.56
N ALA A 77 2.58 2.94 -17.14
CA ALA A 77 1.48 2.86 -16.18
C ALA A 77 1.87 3.48 -14.82
N GLY A 78 3.12 3.28 -14.38
CA GLY A 78 3.67 3.90 -13.18
C GLY A 78 3.68 5.43 -13.27
N LEU A 79 4.20 5.97 -14.37
CA LEU A 79 4.23 7.42 -14.64
C LEU A 79 2.81 8.00 -14.72
N LEU A 80 1.88 7.35 -15.44
CA LEU A 80 0.47 7.75 -15.51
C LEU A 80 -0.17 7.83 -14.13
N ARG A 81 0.04 6.82 -13.29
CA ARG A 81 -0.51 6.77 -11.93
C ARG A 81 0.02 7.92 -11.08
N ASN A 82 1.32 8.20 -11.15
CA ASN A 82 1.95 9.25 -10.36
C ASN A 82 1.51 10.64 -10.82
N ALA A 83 1.46 10.87 -12.13
CA ALA A 83 0.91 12.08 -12.74
C ALA A 83 -0.56 12.31 -12.36
N PHE A 84 -1.39 11.27 -12.40
CA PHE A 84 -2.79 11.36 -11.97
C PHE A 84 -2.91 11.74 -10.49
N ARG A 85 -2.12 11.09 -9.62
CA ARG A 85 -2.10 11.38 -8.18
C ARG A 85 -1.68 12.82 -7.89
N ARG A 86 -0.74 13.36 -8.68
CA ARG A 86 -0.31 14.76 -8.60
C ARG A 86 -1.44 15.70 -9.02
N ASN A 87 -1.99 15.55 -10.22
CA ASN A 87 -3.10 16.37 -10.72
C ASN A 87 -4.29 16.40 -9.76
N ARG A 88 -4.66 15.24 -9.20
CA ARG A 88 -5.75 15.13 -8.21
C ARG A 88 -5.47 15.93 -6.93
N LYS A 89 -4.21 16.02 -6.50
CA LYS A 89 -3.82 16.81 -5.32
C LYS A 89 -3.78 18.30 -5.61
N GLU A 90 -3.48 18.69 -6.84
CA GLU A 90 -3.35 20.09 -7.25
C GLU A 90 -4.71 20.76 -7.46
N SER A 91 -5.68 20.09 -8.11
CA SER A 91 -7.02 20.66 -8.33
C SER A 91 -8.10 19.62 -8.66
N VAL A 92 -9.35 19.96 -8.28
CA VAL A 92 -10.54 19.18 -8.66
C VAL A 92 -10.78 19.28 -10.18
N GLU A 93 -10.49 20.43 -10.78
CA GLU A 93 -10.58 20.64 -12.23
C GLU A 93 -9.58 19.76 -12.99
N GLY A 94 -8.37 19.58 -12.47
CA GLY A 94 -7.35 18.69 -13.03
C GLY A 94 -7.80 17.24 -13.03
N GLU A 95 -8.38 16.77 -11.93
CA GLU A 95 -8.99 15.43 -11.86
C GLU A 95 -10.11 15.26 -12.88
N ARG A 96 -11.01 16.26 -13.00
CA ARG A 96 -12.12 16.22 -13.96
C ARG A 96 -11.61 16.17 -15.41
N ARG A 97 -10.61 16.98 -15.74
CA ARG A 97 -9.98 17.01 -17.07
C ARG A 97 -9.34 15.66 -17.40
N TRP A 98 -8.65 15.04 -16.44
CA TRP A 98 -8.04 13.72 -16.62
C TRP A 98 -9.08 12.63 -16.90
N LYS A 99 -10.17 12.58 -16.11
CA LYS A 99 -11.28 11.64 -16.34
C LYS A 99 -11.92 11.85 -17.71
N GLN A 100 -12.09 13.11 -18.13
CA GLN A 100 -12.61 13.44 -19.44
C GLN A 100 -11.67 12.98 -20.57
N ALA A 101 -10.36 13.18 -20.42
CA ALA A 101 -9.38 12.70 -21.40
C ALA A 101 -9.43 11.18 -21.55
N ILE A 102 -9.44 10.41 -20.45
CA ILE A 102 -9.59 8.95 -20.54
C ILE A 102 -10.91 8.56 -21.24
N ALA A 103 -12.01 9.23 -20.91
CA ALA A 103 -13.31 8.94 -21.52
C ALA A 103 -13.36 9.26 -23.02
N ASP A 104 -12.66 10.30 -23.47
CA ASP A 104 -12.54 10.63 -24.89
C ASP A 104 -11.58 9.69 -25.62
N LEU A 105 -10.47 9.30 -24.98
CA LEU A 105 -9.49 8.35 -25.53
C LEU A 105 -10.11 6.96 -25.75
N ARG A 106 -10.93 6.47 -24.80
CA ARG A 106 -11.61 5.16 -24.88
C ARG A 106 -12.60 5.01 -26.05
N LYS A 107 -12.91 6.08 -26.77
CA LYS A 107 -13.82 6.04 -27.94
C LYS A 107 -13.12 5.53 -29.19
N GLU A 108 -11.80 5.46 -29.18
CA GLU A 108 -10.94 4.98 -30.25
C GLU A 108 -10.01 3.89 -29.69
N ASP A 109 -9.39 3.12 -30.58
CA ASP A 109 -8.51 2.00 -30.19
C ASP A 109 -7.05 2.47 -30.15
N HIS A 110 -6.52 2.62 -28.94
CA HIS A 110 -5.20 3.19 -28.70
C HIS A 110 -4.41 2.30 -27.73
N TYR A 111 -3.19 1.94 -28.10
CA TYR A 111 -2.31 1.13 -27.27
C TYR A 111 -2.08 1.74 -25.87
N LEU A 112 -2.02 3.08 -25.79
CA LEU A 112 -1.95 3.82 -24.52
C LEU A 112 -3.05 3.44 -23.50
N LEU A 113 -4.22 2.97 -23.95
CA LEU A 113 -5.30 2.54 -23.06
C LEU A 113 -4.91 1.32 -22.21
N VAL A 114 -4.02 0.46 -22.70
CA VAL A 114 -3.49 -0.68 -21.92
C VAL A 114 -2.79 -0.18 -20.66
N MET A 115 -1.89 0.80 -20.80
CA MET A 115 -1.16 1.36 -19.66
C MET A 115 -2.06 2.23 -18.78
N VAL A 116 -3.06 2.90 -19.35
CA VAL A 116 -4.10 3.59 -18.56
C VAL A 116 -4.84 2.59 -17.67
N ASP A 117 -5.29 1.46 -18.21
CA ASP A 117 -6.04 0.46 -17.45
C ASP A 117 -5.19 -0.20 -16.38
N GLN A 118 -3.93 -0.51 -16.68
CA GLN A 118 -2.96 -1.00 -15.69
C GLN A 118 -2.68 0.03 -14.58
N SER A 119 -2.60 1.33 -14.92
CA SER A 119 -2.39 2.40 -13.94
C SER A 119 -3.57 2.53 -12.96
N LEU A 120 -4.80 2.34 -13.45
CA LEU A 120 -6.02 2.40 -12.65
C LEU A 120 -6.15 1.19 -11.73
N GLN A 121 -5.86 -0.02 -12.25
CA GLN A 121 -5.84 -1.25 -11.44
C GLN A 121 -4.79 -1.16 -10.33
N SER A 122 -3.58 -0.70 -10.66
CA SER A 122 -2.51 -0.52 -9.69
C SER A 122 -2.86 0.53 -8.62
N ALA A 123 -3.70 1.52 -8.96
CA ALA A 123 -4.18 2.51 -8.00
C ALA A 123 -5.24 1.93 -7.06
N SER A 124 -6.20 1.16 -7.58
CA SER A 124 -7.21 0.49 -6.76
C SER A 124 -6.60 -0.54 -5.81
N ASP A 125 -5.61 -1.30 -6.27
CA ASP A 125 -4.93 -2.30 -5.44
C ASP A 125 -4.16 -1.64 -4.29
N ALA A 126 -3.49 -0.52 -4.56
CA ALA A 126 -2.79 0.25 -3.54
C ALA A 126 -3.75 0.88 -2.51
N GLU A 127 -4.96 1.26 -2.92
CA GLU A 127 -6.00 1.76 -2.02
C GLU A 127 -6.61 0.63 -1.17
N LEU A 128 -6.87 -0.54 -1.77
CA LEU A 128 -7.33 -1.74 -1.07
C LEU A 128 -6.33 -2.22 -0.01
N LEU A 129 -5.03 -2.21 -0.32
CA LEU A 129 -3.99 -2.58 0.64
C LEU A 129 -3.96 -1.63 1.86
N GLN A 130 -4.10 -0.32 1.65
CA GLN A 130 -4.17 0.66 2.74
C GLN A 130 -5.41 0.47 3.64
N VAL A 131 -6.56 0.16 3.05
CA VAL A 131 -7.79 -0.15 3.81
C VAL A 131 -7.62 -1.46 4.58
N GLY A 132 -6.98 -2.47 3.98
CA GLY A 132 -6.67 -3.74 4.61
C GLY A 132 -5.82 -3.58 5.87
N ASP A 133 -4.78 -2.76 5.82
CA ASP A 133 -3.93 -2.47 6.99
C ASP A 133 -4.68 -1.76 8.11
N LEU A 134 -5.57 -0.82 7.77
CA LEU A 134 -6.42 -0.14 8.76
C LEU A 134 -7.39 -1.14 9.44
N LEU A 135 -8.03 -2.01 8.68
CA LEU A 135 -8.92 -3.05 9.22
C LEU A 135 -8.17 -4.07 10.09
N ASN A 136 -6.96 -4.45 9.69
CA ASN A 136 -6.09 -5.31 10.50
C ASN A 136 -5.73 -4.68 11.84
N PHE A 137 -5.45 -3.37 11.87
CA PHE A 137 -5.18 -2.62 13.10
C PHE A 137 -6.39 -2.63 14.05
N TRP A 138 -7.58 -2.28 13.56
CA TRP A 138 -8.80 -2.29 14.38
C TRP A 138 -9.17 -3.69 14.89
N THR A 139 -8.92 -4.72 14.08
CA THR A 139 -9.09 -6.11 14.52
C THR A 139 -8.19 -6.40 15.73
N VAL A 140 -6.91 -6.01 15.71
CA VAL A 140 -6.02 -6.21 16.87
C VAL A 140 -6.52 -5.45 18.12
N VAL A 141 -7.02 -4.23 17.95
CA VAL A 141 -7.52 -3.37 19.04
C VAL A 141 -8.84 -3.88 19.63
N MET A 142 -9.77 -4.38 18.81
CA MET A 142 -11.05 -4.92 19.28
C MET A 142 -10.87 -6.22 20.05
N TRP A 143 -10.00 -7.12 19.58
CA TRP A 143 -9.75 -8.38 20.26
C TRP A 143 -8.99 -8.18 21.58
N SER A 144 -8.05 -7.24 21.65
CA SER A 144 -7.33 -6.94 22.90
C SER A 144 -8.25 -6.32 23.96
N SER A 145 -9.16 -5.43 23.57
CA SER A 145 -10.14 -4.83 24.48
C SER A 145 -11.23 -5.80 24.95
N GLY A 146 -11.71 -6.68 24.06
CA GLY A 146 -12.64 -7.75 24.45
C GLY A 146 -12.02 -8.71 25.46
N ILE A 147 -10.76 -9.09 25.25
CA ILE A 147 -10.02 -9.95 26.18
C ILE A 147 -9.86 -9.26 27.54
N THR A 148 -9.46 -7.99 27.59
CA THR A 148 -9.30 -7.29 28.89
C THR A 148 -10.62 -7.13 29.64
N ILE A 149 -11.73 -6.86 28.97
CA ILE A 149 -13.06 -6.77 29.59
C ILE A 149 -13.51 -8.12 30.14
N CYS A 150 -13.38 -9.19 29.37
CA CYS A 150 -13.72 -10.55 29.82
C CYS A 150 -12.88 -10.95 31.05
N LEU A 151 -11.58 -10.62 31.03
CA LEU A 151 -10.68 -10.89 32.15
C LEU A 151 -11.07 -10.10 33.41
N PHE A 152 -11.39 -8.82 33.26
CA PHE A 152 -11.89 -8.01 34.38
C PHE A 152 -13.19 -8.57 34.96
N ALA A 153 -14.15 -8.95 34.10
CA ALA A 153 -15.39 -9.56 34.52
C ALA A 153 -15.19 -10.89 35.25
N THR A 154 -14.24 -11.73 34.81
CA THR A 154 -13.92 -12.99 35.52
C THR A 154 -13.34 -12.77 36.90
N ILE A 155 -12.51 -11.73 37.09
CA ILE A 155 -11.94 -11.38 38.41
C ILE A 155 -13.07 -10.93 39.36
N VAL A 156 -13.91 -10.00 38.91
CA VAL A 156 -15.04 -9.49 39.69
C VAL A 156 -16.03 -10.59 40.05
N LEU A 157 -16.34 -11.49 39.11
CA LEU A 157 -17.24 -12.62 39.34
C LEU A 157 -16.65 -13.63 40.33
N TRP A 158 -15.35 -13.91 40.25
CA TRP A 158 -14.67 -14.81 41.17
C TRP A 158 -14.71 -14.30 42.61
N ASP A 159 -14.42 -13.01 42.82
CA ASP A 159 -14.49 -12.38 44.14
C ASP A 159 -15.93 -12.40 44.69
N TYR A 160 -16.92 -12.08 43.86
CA TYR A 160 -18.34 -12.14 44.21
C TYR A 160 -18.79 -13.54 44.66
N LEU A 161 -18.41 -14.59 43.90
CA LEU A 161 -18.77 -15.97 44.22
C LEU A 161 -18.10 -16.47 45.51
N ARG A 162 -16.89 -16.00 45.79
CA ARG A 162 -16.18 -16.33 47.03
C ARG A 162 -16.81 -15.66 48.24
N GLU A 163 -17.21 -14.39 48.15
CA GLU A 163 -17.93 -13.67 49.22
C GLU A 163 -19.26 -14.36 49.57
N LYS A 164 -19.94 -14.95 48.58
CA LYS A 164 -21.18 -15.71 48.79
C LYS A 164 -20.95 -17.11 49.36
N GLY A 165 -19.71 -17.52 49.58
CA GLY A 165 -19.35 -18.83 50.14
C GLY A 165 -19.60 -20.01 49.19
N TRP A 166 -19.77 -19.74 47.90
CA TRP A 166 -20.03 -20.78 46.89
C TRP A 166 -18.74 -21.49 46.45
N ILE A 167 -17.58 -20.91 46.74
CA ILE A 167 -16.26 -21.49 46.41
C ILE A 167 -15.69 -22.19 47.65
N PRO A 168 -15.42 -23.51 47.59
CA PRO A 168 -14.82 -24.24 48.69
C PRO A 168 -13.42 -23.73 49.09
N SER A 169 -13.13 -23.74 50.38
CA SER A 169 -11.89 -23.18 50.98
C SER A 169 -10.60 -23.92 50.63
N TRP A 170 -10.69 -25.12 50.06
CA TRP A 170 -9.54 -25.93 49.63
C TRP A 170 -8.98 -25.50 48.25
N ILE A 171 -9.67 -24.61 47.53
CA ILE A 171 -9.18 -24.06 46.26
C ILE A 171 -8.16 -22.95 46.59
N PRO A 172 -6.86 -23.16 46.32
CA PRO A 172 -5.83 -22.19 46.65
C PRO A 172 -6.06 -20.88 45.92
N ASN A 173 -5.68 -19.77 46.55
CA ASN A 173 -5.69 -18.45 45.93
C ASN A 173 -4.52 -18.34 44.96
N ILE A 174 -4.59 -19.10 43.86
CA ILE A 174 -3.74 -18.85 42.71
C ILE A 174 -4.12 -17.45 42.27
N SER A 175 -3.15 -16.52 42.30
CA SER A 175 -3.34 -15.17 41.77
C SER A 175 -3.76 -15.33 40.31
N LEU A 176 -5.06 -15.33 40.06
CA LEU A 176 -5.68 -15.53 38.76
C LEU A 176 -5.07 -14.54 37.76
N THR A 177 -4.70 -13.38 38.28
CA THR A 177 -3.84 -12.34 37.72
C THR A 177 -2.54 -12.86 37.08
N LEU A 178 -1.79 -13.76 37.71
CA LEU A 178 -0.54 -14.33 37.15
C LEU A 178 -0.82 -15.24 35.95
N SER A 179 -1.87 -16.05 36.03
CA SER A 179 -2.29 -16.91 34.90
C SER A 179 -2.73 -16.07 33.70
N ILE A 180 -3.43 -14.96 33.97
CA ILE A 180 -3.91 -14.01 32.96
C ILE A 180 -2.74 -13.26 32.31
N ILE A 181 -1.80 -12.75 33.12
CA ILE A 181 -0.58 -12.10 32.62
C ILE A 181 0.22 -13.07 31.75
N GLY A 182 0.29 -14.36 32.14
CA GLY A 182 0.95 -15.41 31.35
C GLY A 182 0.32 -15.61 29.96
N VAL A 183 -1.02 -15.65 29.87
CA VAL A 183 -1.71 -15.82 28.58
C VAL A 183 -1.57 -14.59 27.69
N ILE A 184 -1.67 -13.37 28.25
CA ILE A 184 -1.46 -12.12 27.51
C ILE A 184 -0.01 -12.03 27.02
N ALA A 185 0.96 -12.33 27.88
CA ALA A 185 2.37 -12.34 27.52
C ALA A 185 2.67 -13.37 26.42
N LEU A 186 2.10 -14.58 26.52
CA LEU A 186 2.26 -15.63 25.50
C LEU A 186 1.65 -15.21 24.15
N TRP A 187 0.44 -14.63 24.15
CA TRP A 187 -0.21 -14.13 22.94
C TRP A 187 0.62 -13.00 22.29
N PHE A 188 1.12 -12.07 23.10
CA PHE A 188 1.96 -10.97 22.65
C PHE A 188 3.27 -11.46 22.04
N VAL A 189 3.93 -12.44 22.66
CA VAL A 189 5.15 -13.10 22.13
C VAL A 189 4.89 -13.77 20.78
N VAL A 190 3.79 -14.53 20.64
CA VAL A 190 3.43 -15.17 19.36
C VAL A 190 3.16 -14.13 18.27
N LYS A 191 2.57 -12.99 18.63
CA LYS A 191 2.27 -11.91 17.68
C LYS A 191 3.55 -11.18 17.23
N LEU A 192 4.45 -10.85 18.15
CA LEU A 192 5.75 -10.25 17.83
C LEU A 192 6.62 -11.16 16.97
N ALA A 193 6.56 -12.48 17.20
CA ALA A 193 7.25 -13.47 16.38
C ALA A 193 6.74 -13.48 14.92
N LYS A 194 5.43 -13.38 14.70
CA LYS A 194 4.83 -13.32 13.35
C LYS A 194 5.21 -12.06 12.56
N ILE A 195 5.48 -10.95 13.24
CA ILE A 195 5.79 -9.65 12.60
C ILE A 195 7.31 -9.47 12.40
N GLY A 196 8.14 -10.41 12.88
CA GLY A 196 9.61 -10.32 12.80
C GLY A 196 10.23 -9.34 13.80
N ALA A 197 9.41 -8.61 14.57
CA ALA A 197 9.85 -7.59 15.52
C ALA A 197 10.31 -8.14 16.88
N LEU A 198 10.21 -9.45 17.11
CA LEU A 198 10.58 -10.08 18.39
C LEU A 198 12.04 -9.83 18.79
N GLY A 199 12.95 -9.88 17.80
CA GLY A 199 14.39 -9.75 18.05
C GLY A 199 14.81 -8.35 18.54
N GLU A 200 14.18 -7.30 18.00
CA GLU A 200 14.46 -5.91 18.38
C GLU A 200 13.89 -5.60 19.77
N VAL A 201 12.64 -5.98 20.02
CA VAL A 201 11.98 -5.77 21.33
C VAL A 201 12.72 -6.49 22.47
N ILE A 202 13.24 -7.70 22.23
CA ILE A 202 14.03 -8.43 23.24
C ILE A 202 15.36 -7.72 23.52
N LYS A 203 16.03 -7.20 22.51
CA LYS A 203 17.29 -6.44 22.69
C LYS A 203 17.07 -5.19 23.51
N ASP A 204 16.07 -4.38 23.16
CA ASP A 204 15.76 -3.13 23.86
C ASP A 204 15.37 -3.38 25.33
N LEU A 205 14.58 -4.43 25.57
CA LEU A 205 14.21 -4.84 26.93
C LEU A 205 15.45 -5.28 27.74
N PHE A 206 16.35 -6.03 27.12
CA PHE A 206 17.56 -6.53 27.77
C PHE A 206 18.56 -5.40 28.09
N GLU A 207 18.74 -4.46 27.16
CA GLU A 207 19.58 -3.26 27.37
C GLU A 207 18.99 -2.33 28.44
N GLY A 208 17.66 -2.15 28.46
CA GLY A 208 16.98 -1.39 29.52
C GLY A 208 17.15 -2.01 30.91
N VAL A 209 17.08 -3.34 31.01
CA VAL A 209 17.30 -4.06 32.27
C VAL A 209 18.76 -3.99 32.72
N LEU A 210 19.72 -4.18 31.81
CA LEU A 210 21.14 -4.08 32.12
C LEU A 210 21.55 -2.67 32.59
N ASN A 211 20.97 -1.62 32.01
CA ASN A 211 21.25 -0.24 32.42
C ASN A 211 20.63 0.13 33.76
N THR A 212 19.62 -0.61 34.23
CA THR A 212 18.93 -0.35 35.50
C THR A 212 19.68 -0.96 36.71
N PHE A 213 20.55 -1.94 36.49
CA PHE A 213 21.34 -2.58 37.54
C PHE A 213 22.85 -2.34 37.34
N PRO A 214 23.45 -1.32 37.97
CA PRO A 214 24.90 -1.18 37.96
C PRO A 214 25.50 -2.33 38.78
N PHE A 215 26.19 -3.24 38.10
CA PHE A 215 26.89 -4.36 38.72
C PHE A 215 28.14 -3.84 39.47
N THR A 216 27.96 -3.23 40.65
CA THR A 216 29.06 -2.83 41.54
C THR A 216 29.67 -4.08 42.17
N LEU A 217 30.69 -4.62 41.51
CA LEU A 217 31.54 -5.70 42.01
C LEU A 217 32.18 -5.32 43.34
N ILE A 218 31.77 -6.04 44.39
CA ILE A 218 32.38 -6.04 45.73
C ILE A 218 33.83 -6.58 45.61
N ARG A 219 34.82 -5.68 45.63
CA ARG A 219 36.24 -6.05 45.76
C ARG A 219 36.51 -6.45 47.21
N LYS A 220 36.59 -7.76 47.45
CA LYS A 220 36.82 -8.40 48.75
C LYS A 220 38.21 -8.05 49.31
N ARG A 221 38.23 -7.68 50.60
CA ARG A 221 39.38 -7.51 51.51
C ARG A 221 40.33 -8.72 51.49
N LYS A 222 41.62 -8.45 51.31
CA LYS A 222 42.83 -9.22 51.71
C LYS A 222 43.98 -8.19 51.69
N GLN A 223 44.91 -8.03 52.61
CA GLN A 223 45.29 -8.63 53.89
C GLN A 223 46.10 -7.54 54.64
N GLY A 224 45.97 -7.47 55.96
CA GLY A 224 46.86 -6.78 56.89
C GLY A 224 46.80 -7.55 58.19
#